data_AF-A0A432FDY5-F1
#
_entry.id   AF-A0A432FDY5-F1
#
_cell.length_a   1.000
_cell.length_b   1.000
_cell.length_c   1.000
_cell.angle_alpha   90.00
_cell.angle_beta   90.00
_cell.angle_gamma   90.00
#
_symmetry.space_group_name_H-M   'P 1'
#
loop_
_entity.id
_entity.type
_entity.pdbx_description
1 polymer ?
#
loop_
_entity_poly.entity_id
_entity_poly.type
_entity_poly.pdbx_seq_one_letter_code
_entity_poly.pdbx_strand_id
1 'polypeptide(L)'
;MEIWLVVAIGVGVVLIGGTILISKKGKKASSGESPTSLKEEEYEIIEEEAPVPSIAVSEEEETGCPEEIKKQLLNKQKRIFKDAHKVYIVLTNLLKNKNLPPELKKEFETFMRSYSRLKELEEEIQVYPFGDCDRVFELKFNFYNKLVKETAQKIMVLAKTLK
;
A
#
# COMPACT_ATOMS: atom_id res chain seq x y z
N MET A 1 41.24 -20.21 -7.01
CA MET A 1 41.08 -20.08 -5.55
C MET A 1 39.68 -19.56 -5.30
N GLU A 2 38.76 -20.47 -5.00
CA GLU A 2 37.35 -20.15 -4.72
C GLU A 2 37.17 -20.16 -3.21
N ILE A 3 36.75 -19.03 -2.64
CA ILE A 3 36.51 -18.90 -1.20
C ILE A 3 35.00 -18.91 -1.01
N TRP A 4 34.47 -20.07 -0.64
CA TRP A 4 33.09 -20.25 -0.21
C TRP A 4 32.96 -19.79 1.24
N LEU A 5 32.38 -18.61 1.46
CA LEU A 5 31.97 -18.13 2.79
C LEU A 5 30.59 -18.72 3.12
N VAL A 6 30.58 -19.82 3.85
CA VAL A 6 29.38 -20.36 4.51
C VAL A 6 29.25 -19.68 5.86
N VAL A 7 28.29 -18.77 6.00
CA VAL A 7 27.91 -18.17 7.29
C VAL A 7 26.71 -18.94 7.84
N ALA A 8 26.92 -19.57 8.98
CA ALA A 8 25.93 -20.30 9.76
C ALA A 8 24.84 -19.36 10.29
N ILE A 9 23.57 -19.68 10.01
CA ILE A 9 22.41 -19.00 10.60
C ILE A 9 21.98 -19.82 11.82
N GLY A 10 22.27 -19.29 13.01
CA GLY A 10 21.73 -19.78 14.27
C GLY A 10 20.24 -19.48 14.37
N VAL A 11 19.44 -20.52 14.49
CA VAL A 11 18.00 -20.48 14.74
C VAL A 11 17.77 -20.11 16.21
N GLY A 12 17.26 -18.90 16.46
CA GLY A 12 16.80 -18.44 17.77
C GLY A 12 15.28 -18.27 17.75
N VAL A 13 14.57 -19.26 18.30
CA VAL A 13 13.13 -19.20 18.59
C VAL A 13 12.92 -18.33 19.83
N VAL A 14 12.05 -17.33 19.76
CA VAL A 14 11.44 -16.71 20.95
C VAL A 14 9.94 -16.53 20.70
N LEU A 15 9.15 -17.39 21.35
CA LEU A 15 7.70 -17.31 21.51
C LEU A 15 7.39 -16.69 22.88
N ILE A 16 6.82 -15.49 22.93
CA ILE A 16 6.03 -14.93 24.05
C ILE A 16 5.15 -13.82 23.42
N GLY A 17 3.82 -13.73 23.48
CA GLY A 17 2.82 -14.31 24.38
C GLY A 17 2.08 -13.19 25.15
N GLY A 18 0.92 -12.70 24.63
CA GLY A 18 -0.10 -11.86 25.32
C GLY A 18 0.34 -10.44 25.74
N THR A 19 -0.48 -9.40 25.83
CA THR A 19 -1.93 -9.21 25.96
C THR A 19 -2.30 -7.79 25.49
N ILE A 20 -3.54 -7.62 25.03
CA ILE A 20 -4.13 -6.34 24.66
C ILE A 20 -4.60 -5.63 25.94
N LEU A 21 -4.15 -4.39 26.17
CA LEU A 21 -4.73 -3.51 27.19
C LEU A 21 -5.45 -2.33 26.50
N ILE A 22 -6.77 -2.46 26.41
CA ILE A 22 -7.70 -1.38 26.11
C ILE A 22 -7.84 -0.53 27.38
N SER A 23 -7.37 0.72 27.34
CA SER A 23 -7.72 1.74 28.33
C SER A 23 -8.84 2.61 27.79
N LYS A 24 -10.08 2.39 28.26
CA LYS A 24 -11.17 3.36 28.12
C LYS A 24 -11.60 3.81 29.51
N LYS A 25 -11.13 5.00 29.89
CA LYS A 25 -11.43 5.70 31.14
C LYS A 25 -12.81 6.36 31.01
N GLY A 26 -13.70 6.05 31.94
CA GLY A 26 -15.07 6.56 31.97
C GLY A 26 -15.25 7.97 32.54
N LYS A 27 -16.45 8.51 32.30
CA LYS A 27 -17.21 9.49 33.10
C LYS A 27 -18.68 9.31 32.65
N LYS A 28 -19.58 8.73 33.46
CA LYS A 28 -20.31 9.19 34.66
C LYS A 28 -21.67 9.86 34.32
N ALA A 29 -22.72 9.06 34.52
CA ALA A 29 -24.06 9.29 35.12
C ALA A 29 -24.87 10.59 34.89
N SER A 30 -26.15 10.42 34.53
CA SER A 30 -27.38 10.99 35.18
C SER A 30 -28.57 10.60 34.27
N SER A 31 -29.60 9.80 34.60
CA SER A 31 -30.61 9.83 35.69
C SER A 31 -31.53 11.07 35.67
N GLY A 32 -32.84 10.82 35.46
CA GLY A 32 -33.99 11.71 35.68
C GLY A 32 -34.38 12.54 34.44
N GLU A 33 -35.65 12.75 34.08
CA GLU A 33 -36.98 12.49 34.65
C GLU A 33 -37.99 12.76 33.50
N SER A 34 -39.05 11.97 33.38
CA SER A 34 -40.35 12.38 32.77
C SER A 34 -41.16 13.12 33.86
N PRO A 35 -42.35 13.75 33.66
CA PRO A 35 -43.32 13.63 32.54
C PRO A 35 -44.13 14.92 32.17
N THR A 36 -44.77 14.96 30.99
CA THR A 36 -46.03 15.73 30.72
C THR A 36 -46.52 15.36 29.30
N SER A 37 -47.54 14.50 29.15
CA SER A 37 -48.99 14.77 29.05
C SER A 37 -49.44 15.60 27.83
N LEU A 38 -50.47 15.06 27.15
CA LEU A 38 -51.40 15.69 26.18
C LEU A 38 -51.00 15.74 24.69
N LYS A 39 -51.40 14.73 23.91
CA LYS A 39 -52.65 14.67 23.11
C LYS A 39 -52.51 13.60 22.03
N GLU A 40 -53.42 12.62 22.06
CA GLU A 40 -53.70 11.72 20.96
C GLU A 40 -54.39 12.54 19.87
N GLU A 41 -53.69 12.82 18.78
CA GLU A 41 -54.32 13.15 17.50
C GLU A 41 -54.28 11.88 16.66
N GLU A 42 -55.47 11.35 16.44
CA GLU A 42 -55.80 10.25 15.55
C GLU A 42 -55.48 10.69 14.12
N TYR A 43 -54.32 10.29 13.61
CA TYR A 43 -54.01 10.40 12.19
C TYR A 43 -54.45 9.11 11.51
N GLU A 44 -55.56 9.20 10.78
CA GLU A 44 -56.04 8.19 9.85
C GLU A 44 -54.98 8.04 8.73
N ILE A 45 -54.25 6.93 8.76
CA ILE A 45 -53.25 6.60 7.74
C ILE A 45 -54.02 6.15 6.49
N ILE A 46 -54.19 7.06 5.54
CA ILE A 46 -54.65 6.70 4.19
C ILE A 46 -53.45 6.03 3.50
N GLU A 47 -53.48 4.71 3.40
CA GLU A 47 -52.57 3.94 2.54
C GLU A 47 -52.87 4.25 1.07
N GLU A 48 -52.25 5.32 0.55
CA GLU A 48 -52.14 5.53 -0.89
C GLU A 48 -50.86 4.83 -1.36
N GLU A 49 -51.02 3.59 -1.83
CA GLU A 49 -49.97 2.75 -2.38
C GLU A 49 -49.42 3.38 -3.68
N ALA A 50 -48.41 4.24 -3.55
CA ALA A 50 -47.65 4.75 -4.68
C ALA A 50 -46.83 3.61 -5.30
N PRO A 51 -46.86 3.39 -6.62
CA PRO A 51 -46.08 2.34 -7.26
C PRO A 51 -44.60 2.66 -7.09
N VAL A 52 -43.92 1.90 -6.23
CA VAL A 52 -42.46 1.90 -6.14
C VAL A 52 -41.91 1.55 -7.52
N PRO A 53 -41.17 2.45 -8.21
CA PRO A 53 -40.47 2.05 -9.41
C PRO A 53 -39.44 1.01 -8.98
N SER A 54 -39.63 -0.22 -9.45
CA SER A 54 -38.64 -1.28 -9.36
C SER A 54 -37.40 -0.80 -10.12
N ILE A 55 -36.46 -0.19 -9.40
CA ILE A 55 -35.12 0.01 -9.89
C ILE A 55 -34.58 -1.39 -10.13
N ALA A 56 -34.61 -1.82 -11.39
CA ALA A 56 -33.87 -2.98 -11.84
C ALA A 56 -32.40 -2.65 -11.60
N VAL A 57 -31.89 -3.04 -10.43
CA VAL A 57 -30.46 -3.13 -10.18
C VAL A 57 -29.97 -4.24 -11.10
N SER A 58 -29.53 -3.85 -12.29
CA SER A 58 -28.73 -4.74 -13.13
C SER A 58 -27.47 -5.04 -12.33
N GLU A 59 -27.39 -6.25 -11.80
CA GLU A 59 -26.14 -6.87 -11.36
C GLU A 59 -25.26 -7.05 -12.61
N GLU A 60 -24.74 -5.94 -13.14
CA GLU A 60 -23.62 -5.97 -14.06
C GLU A 60 -22.48 -6.58 -13.27
N GLU A 61 -22.13 -7.83 -13.59
CA GLU A 61 -20.99 -8.54 -13.00
C GLU A 61 -19.79 -7.60 -13.02
N GLU A 62 -19.45 -7.05 -11.85
CA GLU A 62 -18.34 -6.12 -11.66
C GLU A 62 -17.07 -6.91 -12.01
N THR A 63 -16.70 -6.85 -13.27
CA THR A 63 -15.69 -7.74 -13.83
C THR A 63 -14.35 -7.20 -13.35
N GLY A 64 -13.83 -7.81 -12.30
CA GLY A 64 -12.56 -7.41 -11.70
C GLY A 64 -11.39 -7.54 -12.66
N CYS A 65 -10.19 -7.18 -12.21
CA CYS A 65 -8.98 -7.25 -13.03
C CYS A 65 -8.80 -8.65 -13.66
N PRO A 66 -8.78 -8.77 -15.00
CA PRO A 66 -8.65 -10.08 -15.66
C PRO A 66 -7.40 -10.83 -15.21
N GLU A 67 -7.51 -12.14 -14.98
CA GLU A 67 -6.40 -12.95 -14.44
C GLU A 67 -5.17 -12.99 -15.37
N GLU A 68 -5.36 -12.94 -16.69
CA GLU A 68 -4.28 -12.83 -17.66
C GLU A 68 -3.50 -11.51 -17.50
N ILE A 69 -4.23 -10.39 -17.36
CA ILE A 69 -3.64 -9.07 -17.16
C ILE A 69 -2.93 -9.03 -15.82
N LYS A 70 -3.56 -9.52 -14.76
CA LYS A 70 -2.98 -9.63 -13.41
C LYS A 70 -1.64 -10.36 -13.42
N LYS A 71 -1.55 -11.51 -14.10
CA LYS A 71 -0.28 -12.25 -14.27
C LYS A 71 0.78 -11.43 -14.99
N GLN A 72 0.41 -10.69 -16.04
CA GLN A 72 1.35 -9.81 -16.75
C GLN A 72 1.83 -8.66 -15.86
N LEU A 73 0.94 -8.03 -15.10
CA LEU A 73 1.24 -6.96 -14.16
C LEU A 73 2.20 -7.45 -13.06
N LEU A 74 1.95 -8.62 -12.46
CA LEU A 74 2.83 -9.23 -11.48
C LEU A 74 4.23 -9.51 -12.05
N ASN A 75 4.32 -10.02 -13.28
CA ASN A 75 5.61 -10.23 -13.94
C ASN A 75 6.36 -8.92 -14.19
N LYS A 76 5.65 -7.85 -14.59
CA LYS A 76 6.23 -6.52 -14.78
C LYS A 76 6.70 -5.94 -13.45
N GLN A 77 5.91 -6.06 -12.39
CA GLN A 77 6.27 -5.65 -11.03
C GLN A 77 7.57 -6.34 -10.59
N LYS A 78 7.66 -7.67 -10.73
CA LYS A 78 8.86 -8.45 -10.34
C LYS A 78 10.12 -8.00 -11.06
N ARG A 79 10.02 -7.68 -12.35
CA ARG A 79 11.15 -7.15 -13.14
C ARG A 79 11.61 -5.79 -12.61
N ILE A 80 10.69 -4.85 -12.44
CA ILE A 80 10.99 -3.50 -11.95
C ILE A 80 11.57 -3.56 -10.53
N PHE A 81 10.98 -4.39 -9.66
CA PHE A 81 11.44 -4.59 -8.30
C PHE A 81 12.87 -5.16 -8.25
N LYS A 82 13.18 -6.15 -9.08
CA LYS A 82 14.54 -6.71 -9.18
C LYS A 82 15.57 -5.64 -9.55
N ASP A 83 15.25 -4.75 -10.48
CA ASP A 83 16.16 -3.67 -10.87
C ASP A 83 16.26 -2.59 -9.79
N ALA A 84 15.14 -2.23 -9.16
CA ALA A 84 15.14 -1.33 -8.01
C ALA A 84 15.96 -1.88 -6.83
N HIS A 85 15.90 -3.20 -6.58
CA HIS A 85 16.64 -3.86 -5.50
C HIS A 85 18.16 -3.76 -5.69
N LYS A 86 18.65 -3.87 -6.94
CA LYS A 86 20.07 -3.65 -7.23
C LYS A 86 20.50 -2.23 -6.87
N VAL A 87 19.69 -1.23 -7.25
CA VAL A 87 19.93 0.18 -6.94
C VAL A 87 19.91 0.40 -5.43
N TYR A 88 18.94 -0.18 -4.72
CA TYR A 88 18.81 -0.11 -3.27
C TYR A 88 20.07 -0.59 -2.54
N ILE A 89 20.64 -1.74 -2.95
CA ILE A 89 21.85 -2.29 -2.34
C ILE A 89 23.02 -1.30 -2.47
N VAL A 90 23.22 -0.75 -3.68
CA VAL A 90 24.30 0.20 -3.95
C VAL A 90 24.12 1.48 -3.15
N LEU A 91 22.90 2.03 -3.10
CA LEU A 91 22.58 3.22 -2.30
C LEU A 91 22.84 3.02 -0.81
N THR A 92 22.41 1.89 -0.26
CA THR A 92 22.60 1.58 1.15
C THR A 92 24.09 1.56 1.50
N ASN A 93 24.93 1.04 0.61
CA ASN A 93 26.38 1.05 0.79
C ASN A 93 26.99 2.45 0.63
N LEU A 94 26.47 3.27 -0.29
CA LEU A 94 26.93 4.67 -0.47
C LEU A 94 26.59 5.54 0.74
N LEU A 95 25.37 5.45 1.27
CA LEU A 95 24.90 6.23 2.40
C LEU A 95 25.65 5.92 3.70
N LYS A 96 26.15 4.70 3.86
CA LYS A 96 26.97 4.31 5.03
C LYS A 96 28.39 4.86 4.98
N ASN A 97 28.96 5.00 3.78
CA ASN A 97 30.40 5.19 3.60
C ASN A 97 30.79 6.58 3.09
N LYS A 98 29.83 7.44 2.72
CA LYS A 98 30.12 8.73 2.08
C LYS A 98 29.31 9.87 2.69
N ASN A 99 29.98 10.98 2.94
CA ASN A 99 29.34 12.28 3.13
C ASN A 99 28.85 12.78 1.77
N LEU A 100 27.61 12.41 1.44
CA LEU A 100 26.94 12.89 0.23
C LEU A 100 26.40 14.32 0.46
N PRO A 101 26.36 15.16 -0.59
CA PRO A 101 25.65 16.42 -0.55
C PRO A 101 24.21 16.25 -0.05
N PRO A 102 23.67 17.20 0.75
CA PRO A 102 22.36 17.07 1.38
C PRO A 102 21.22 16.88 0.35
N GLU A 103 21.34 17.51 -0.82
CA GLU A 103 20.38 17.36 -1.92
C GLU A 103 20.29 15.90 -2.41
N LEU A 104 21.45 15.28 -2.67
CA LEU A 104 21.52 13.88 -3.10
C LEU A 104 21.04 12.91 -2.01
N LYS A 105 21.34 13.21 -0.74
CA LYS A 105 20.85 12.40 0.38
C LYS A 105 19.32 12.39 0.42
N LYS A 106 18.68 13.55 0.25
CA LYS A 106 17.20 13.67 0.21
C LYS A 106 16.59 12.90 -0.97
N GLU A 107 17.22 12.96 -2.14
CA GLU A 107 16.77 12.19 -3.30
C GLU A 107 16.89 10.67 -3.06
N PHE A 108 17.99 10.21 -2.49
CA PHE A 108 18.18 8.80 -2.18
C PHE A 108 17.24 8.30 -1.09
N GLU A 109 16.98 9.09 -0.06
CA GLU A 109 15.95 8.78 0.93
C GLU A 109 14.55 8.70 0.28
N THR A 110 14.27 9.55 -0.70
CA THR A 110 13.01 9.49 -1.48
C THR A 110 12.93 8.18 -2.25
N PHE A 111 14.00 7.78 -2.94
CA PHE A 111 14.08 6.49 -3.61
C PHE A 111 13.83 5.32 -2.64
N MET A 112 14.43 5.34 -1.44
CA MET A 112 14.26 4.28 -0.45
C MET A 112 12.80 4.13 0.01
N ARG A 113 12.08 5.25 0.17
CA ARG A 113 10.63 5.22 0.46
C ARG A 113 9.83 4.64 -0.71
N SER A 114 10.14 5.07 -1.94
CA SER A 114 9.48 4.56 -3.14
C SER A 114 9.77 3.07 -3.38
N TYR A 115 10.95 2.58 -3.02
CA TYR A 115 11.32 1.17 -3.09
C TYR A 115 10.42 0.31 -2.19
N SER A 116 10.16 0.75 -0.95
CA SER A 116 9.21 0.06 -0.07
C SER A 116 7.80 0.02 -0.67
N ARG A 117 7.35 1.12 -1.28
CA ARG A 117 6.03 1.17 -1.93
C ARG A 117 5.94 0.30 -3.18
N LEU A 118 7.04 0.13 -3.92
CA LEU A 118 7.11 -0.79 -5.06
C LEU A 118 6.96 -2.26 -4.63
N LYS A 119 7.41 -2.61 -3.41
CA LYS A 119 7.19 -3.94 -2.83
C LYS A 119 5.70 -4.20 -2.59
N GLU A 120 5.02 -3.25 -1.97
CA GLU A 120 3.58 -3.30 -1.67
C GLU A 120 2.71 -3.36 -2.94
N LEU A 121 3.25 -2.90 -4.09
CA LEU A 121 2.56 -2.95 -5.37
C LEU A 121 2.22 -4.38 -5.82
N GLU A 122 2.97 -5.41 -5.38
CA GLU A 122 2.64 -6.81 -5.67
C GLU A 122 1.32 -7.21 -5.03
N GLU A 123 1.13 -6.87 -3.75
CA GLU A 123 -0.11 -7.14 -3.02
C GLU A 123 -1.26 -6.29 -3.57
N GLU A 124 -0.98 -5.04 -3.94
CA GLU A 124 -1.98 -4.16 -4.56
C GLU A 124 -2.53 -4.75 -5.87
N ILE A 125 -1.68 -5.33 -6.73
CA ILE A 125 -2.12 -6.01 -7.96
C ILE A 125 -3.01 -7.22 -7.64
N GLN A 126 -2.75 -7.93 -6.53
CA GLN A 126 -3.49 -9.13 -6.18
C GLN A 126 -4.93 -8.86 -5.77
N VAL A 127 -5.18 -7.73 -5.10
CA VAL A 127 -6.47 -7.37 -4.50
C VAL A 127 -7.20 -6.26 -5.25
N TYR A 128 -6.67 -5.81 -6.39
CA TYR A 128 -7.27 -4.71 -7.15
C TYR A 128 -8.63 -5.11 -7.75
N PRO A 129 -9.72 -4.41 -7.39
CA PRO A 129 -11.07 -4.88 -7.69
C PRO A 129 -11.59 -4.44 -9.06
N PHE A 130 -10.89 -3.54 -9.77
CA PHE A 130 -11.42 -2.91 -10.98
C PHE A 130 -10.79 -3.47 -12.27
N GLY A 131 -11.56 -3.46 -13.35
CA GLY A 131 -11.15 -3.94 -14.68
C GLY A 131 -10.13 -3.04 -15.41
N ASP A 132 -9.94 -1.79 -14.97
CA ASP A 132 -8.97 -0.82 -15.54
C ASP A 132 -7.54 -0.98 -14.98
N CYS A 133 -7.25 -2.15 -14.40
CA CYS A 133 -5.99 -2.45 -13.74
C CYS A 133 -4.78 -2.29 -14.66
N ASP A 134 -4.90 -2.61 -15.95
CA ASP A 134 -3.84 -2.44 -16.94
C ASP A 134 -3.34 -1.00 -17.00
N ARG A 135 -4.26 -0.04 -17.14
CA ARG A 135 -3.98 1.39 -17.27
C ARG A 135 -3.43 1.97 -15.97
N VAL A 136 -4.05 1.64 -14.84
CA VAL A 136 -3.65 2.17 -13.53
C VAL A 136 -2.26 1.67 -13.15
N PHE A 137 -1.99 0.38 -13.28
CA PHE A 137 -0.67 -0.16 -12.96
C PHE A 137 0.39 0.19 -13.99
N GLU A 138 0.04 0.40 -15.26
CA GLU A 138 0.98 0.91 -16.26
C GLU A 138 1.53 2.29 -15.88
N LEU A 139 0.67 3.22 -15.46
CA LEU A 139 1.10 4.54 -15.00
C LEU A 139 2.06 4.45 -13.81
N LYS A 140 1.72 3.60 -12.83
CA LYS A 140 2.57 3.35 -11.66
C LYS A 140 3.91 2.75 -12.07
N PHE A 141 3.93 1.76 -12.95
CA PHE A 141 5.16 1.15 -13.46
C PHE A 141 6.03 2.12 -14.22
N ASN A 142 5.44 3.03 -15.01
CA ASN A 142 6.20 4.07 -15.72
C ASN A 142 6.88 5.03 -14.74
N PHE A 143 6.18 5.44 -13.69
CA PHE A 143 6.76 6.23 -12.60
C PHE A 143 7.95 5.50 -11.95
N TYR A 144 7.77 4.25 -11.50
CA TYR A 144 8.84 3.51 -10.82
C TYR A 144 10.03 3.22 -11.74
N ASN A 145 9.79 2.87 -13.01
CA ASN A 145 10.87 2.67 -13.98
C ASN A 145 11.70 3.93 -14.18
N LYS A 146 11.05 5.08 -14.33
CA LYS A 146 11.73 6.36 -14.46
C LYS A 146 12.58 6.63 -13.22
N LEU A 147 11.99 6.50 -12.04
CA LEU A 147 12.68 6.72 -10.77
C LEU A 147 13.93 5.83 -10.60
N VAL A 148 13.79 4.53 -10.90
CA VAL A 148 14.90 3.56 -10.84
C VAL A 148 16.01 3.93 -11.81
N LYS A 149 15.68 4.26 -13.06
CA LYS A 149 16.66 4.64 -14.09
C LYS A 149 17.40 5.92 -13.73
N GLU A 150 16.69 6.96 -13.33
CA GLU A 150 17.29 8.26 -12.96
C GLU A 150 18.21 8.11 -11.76
N THR A 151 17.79 7.34 -10.75
CA THR A 151 18.59 7.11 -9.54
C THR A 151 19.84 6.28 -9.86
N ALA A 152 19.70 5.22 -10.67
CA ALA A 152 20.84 4.44 -11.15
C ALA A 152 21.86 5.29 -11.93
N GLN A 153 21.37 6.18 -12.80
CA GLN A 153 22.23 7.11 -13.56
C GLN A 153 22.99 8.06 -12.63
N LYS A 154 22.31 8.67 -11.66
CA LYS A 154 22.95 9.55 -10.67
C LYS A 154 24.04 8.83 -9.88
N ILE A 155 23.77 7.60 -9.44
CA ILE A 155 24.78 6.75 -8.77
C ILE A 155 25.99 6.51 -9.66
N MET A 156 25.77 6.19 -10.94
CA MET A 156 26.88 5.97 -11.88
C MET A 156 27.72 7.23 -12.09
N VAL A 157 27.10 8.41 -12.18
CA VAL A 157 27.82 9.69 -12.27
C VAL A 157 28.65 9.92 -11.01
N LEU A 158 28.07 9.74 -9.82
CA LEU A 158 28.78 9.88 -8.55
C LEU A 158 29.94 8.89 -8.43
N ALA A 159 29.76 7.65 -8.87
CA ALA A 159 30.82 6.65 -8.84
C ALA A 159 32.01 7.03 -9.73
N LYS A 160 31.77 7.75 -10.84
CA LYS A 160 32.82 8.27 -11.73
C LYS A 160 33.55 9.47 -11.15
N THR A 161 32.86 10.36 -10.43
CA THR A 161 33.46 11.56 -9.82
C THR A 161 34.23 11.28 -8.54
N LEU A 162 34.06 10.09 -7.95
CA LEU A 162 34.70 9.68 -6.70
C LEU A 162 35.90 8.74 -6.91
N LYS A 163 36.35 8.59 -8.17
CA LYS A 163 37.65 8.01 -8.53
C LYS A 163 38.72 9.09 -8.52
#